data_AF-A0A966GC56-F1
#
_entry.id   AF-A0A966GC56-F1
#
_cell.length_a   1.000
_cell.length_b   1.000
_cell.length_c   1.000
_cell.angle_alpha   90.00
_cell.angle_beta   90.00
_cell.angle_gamma   90.00
#
_symmetry.space_group_name_H-M   'P 1'
#
loop_
_entity.id
_entity.type
_entity.pdbx_description
1 polymer ?
#
loop_
_entity_poly.entity_id
_entity_poly.type
_entity_poly.pdbx_seq_one_letter_code
_entity_poly.pdbx_strand_id
1 'polypeptide(L)'
;MNKATIFMNACWVGLAGLGIALGGALLSAADGIGTAGIATAILSAAVLLWTRRADEFTNSLWNAGASVAFGTMLLAFPGLPAAEGFFAGLTGNESGQDIPAAIIPVLAIAAFYIGLFAKLLLGDR
;
A
#
# COMPACT_ATOMS: atom_id res chain seq x y z
N MET A 1 -11.87 -24.63 4.48
CA MET A 1 -11.97 -23.17 4.73
C MET A 1 -12.70 -22.51 3.57
N ASN A 2 -13.66 -21.61 3.86
CA ASN A 2 -14.35 -20.84 2.82
C ASN A 2 -13.41 -19.74 2.27
N LYS A 3 -13.58 -19.33 1.01
CA LYS A 3 -12.81 -18.26 0.37
C LYS A 3 -12.91 -16.94 1.12
N ALA A 4 -14.07 -16.61 1.69
CA ALA A 4 -14.24 -15.41 2.51
C ALA A 4 -13.35 -15.42 3.77
N THR A 5 -13.21 -16.58 4.42
CA THR A 5 -12.29 -16.75 5.56
C THR A 5 -10.84 -16.59 5.14
N ILE A 6 -10.45 -17.13 3.98
CA ILE A 6 -9.11 -16.96 3.43
C ILE A 6 -8.83 -15.49 3.13
N PHE A 7 -9.80 -14.80 2.52
CA PHE A 7 -9.70 -13.36 2.25
C PHE A 7 -9.46 -12.58 3.54
N MET A 8 -10.23 -12.85 4.60
CA MET A 8 -10.05 -12.12 5.86
C MET A 8 -8.74 -12.42 6.57
N ASN A 9 -8.28 -13.67 6.55
CA ASN A 9 -6.96 -14.00 7.09
C ASN A 9 -5.86 -13.29 6.30
N ALA A 10 -5.95 -13.27 4.96
CA ALA A 10 -4.99 -12.57 4.11
C ALA A 10 -4.96 -11.06 4.38
N CYS A 11 -6.10 -10.41 4.65
CA CYS A 11 -6.12 -8.99 5.04
C CYS A 11 -5.27 -8.73 6.27
N TRP A 12 -5.45 -9.52 7.33
CA TRP A 12 -4.72 -9.35 8.59
C TRP A 12 -3.24 -9.70 8.45
N VAL A 13 -2.90 -10.76 7.71
CA VAL A 13 -1.50 -11.12 7.43
C VAL A 13 -0.81 -10.01 6.63
N GLY A 14 -1.51 -9.43 5.66
CA GLY A 14 -0.99 -8.31 4.88
C GLY A 14 -0.74 -7.06 5.73
N LEU A 15 -1.66 -6.73 6.64
CA LEU A 15 -1.50 -5.64 7.59
C LEU A 15 -0.32 -5.89 8.54
N ALA A 16 -0.16 -7.12 9.05
CA ALA A 16 0.97 -7.49 9.87
C ALA A 16 2.29 -7.37 9.10
N GLY A 17 2.34 -7.78 7.83
CA GLY A 17 3.48 -7.58 6.94
C GLY A 17 3.87 -6.11 6.79
N LEU A 18 2.89 -5.23 6.57
CA LEU A 18 3.12 -3.77 6.56
C LEU A 18 3.62 -3.25 7.91
N GLY A 19 3.06 -3.73 9.01
CA GLY A 19 3.49 -3.38 10.36
C GLY A 19 4.94 -3.79 10.62
N ILE A 20 5.35 -4.98 10.18
CA ILE A 20 6.73 -5.47 10.25
C ILE A 20 7.65 -4.59 9.39
N ALA A 21 7.23 -4.26 8.17
CA ALA A 21 8.02 -3.40 7.29
C ALA A 21 8.26 -2.02 7.91
N LEU A 22 7.20 -1.40 8.43
CA LEU A 22 7.26 -0.09 9.08
C LEU A 22 8.06 -0.15 10.38
N GLY A 23 7.80 -1.14 11.24
CA GLY A 23 8.53 -1.32 12.49
C GLY A 23 10.02 -1.58 12.27
N GLY A 24 10.36 -2.37 11.26
CA GLY A 24 11.74 -2.60 10.84
C GLY A 24 12.45 -1.31 10.42
N ALA A 25 11.77 -0.47 9.65
CA ALA A 25 12.31 0.84 9.26
C ALA A 25 12.49 1.79 10.46
N LEU A 26 11.49 1.86 11.35
CA LEU A 26 11.52 2.76 12.53
C LEU A 26 12.58 2.37 13.57
N LEU A 27 12.86 1.06 13.69
CA LEU A 27 13.85 0.53 14.64
C LEU A 27 15.24 0.35 14.01
N SER A 28 15.44 0.79 12.77
CA SER A 28 16.68 0.57 12.00
C SER A 28 17.13 -0.89 12.03
N ALA A 29 16.17 -1.81 11.91
CA ALA A 29 16.43 -3.23 11.87
C ALA A 29 17.12 -3.63 10.55
N ALA A 30 17.60 -4.87 10.46
CA ALA A 30 18.21 -5.38 9.23
C ALA A 30 17.26 -5.25 8.02
N ASP A 31 17.78 -4.81 6.87
CA ASP A 31 17.00 -4.57 5.63
C ASP A 31 16.16 -5.77 5.19
N GLY A 32 16.61 -6.98 5.50
CA GLY A 32 15.87 -8.22 5.24
C GLY A 32 14.51 -8.28 5.91
N ILE A 33 14.35 -7.68 7.10
CA ILE A 33 13.08 -7.66 7.85
C ILE A 33 12.08 -6.75 7.14
N GLY A 34 12.51 -5.56 6.73
CA GLY A 34 11.68 -4.62 5.96
C GLY A 34 11.20 -5.25 4.66
N THR A 35 12.14 -5.85 3.93
CA THR A 35 11.89 -6.53 2.66
C THR A 35 10.91 -7.70 2.82
N ALA A 36 11.10 -8.53 3.85
CA ALA A 36 10.20 -9.64 4.14
C ALA A 36 8.78 -9.16 4.52
N GLY A 37 8.67 -8.07 5.26
CA GLY A 37 7.38 -7.44 5.60
C GLY A 37 6.63 -6.97 4.35
N ILE A 38 7.31 -6.26 3.45
CA ILE A 38 6.73 -5.81 2.17
C ILE A 38 6.33 -7.01 1.31
N ALA A 39 7.21 -8.02 1.17
CA ALA A 39 6.91 -9.24 0.42
C ALA A 39 5.67 -9.96 0.97
N THR A 40 5.53 -10.03 2.29
CA THR A 40 4.34 -10.60 2.96
C THR A 40 3.08 -9.82 2.61
N ALA A 41 3.15 -8.48 2.60
CA ALA A 41 2.02 -7.63 2.21
C ALA A 41 1.62 -7.84 0.73
N ILE A 42 2.59 -7.99 -0.16
CA ILE A 42 2.35 -8.25 -1.60
C ILE A 42 1.72 -9.63 -1.80
N LEU A 43 2.28 -10.67 -1.18
CA LEU A 43 1.75 -12.04 -1.29
C LEU A 43 0.31 -12.11 -0.73
N SER A 44 0.06 -11.42 0.38
CA SER A 44 -1.28 -11.31 0.96
C SER A 44 -2.25 -10.61 0.01
N ALA A 45 -1.84 -9.53 -0.66
CA ALA A 45 -2.64 -8.85 -1.67
C ALA A 45 -2.95 -9.77 -2.88
N ALA A 46 -2.01 -10.63 -3.28
CA ALA A 46 -2.27 -11.62 -4.33
C ALA A 46 -3.32 -12.66 -3.90
N VAL A 47 -3.29 -13.10 -2.64
CA VAL A 47 -4.31 -14.01 -2.09
C VAL A 47 -5.67 -13.31 -2.02
N LEU A 48 -5.72 -12.03 -1.62
CA LEU A 48 -6.93 -11.22 -1.63
C LEU A 48 -7.50 -11.11 -3.04
N LEU A 49 -6.68 -10.82 -4.04
CA LEU A 49 -7.10 -10.78 -5.44
C LEU A 49 -7.72 -12.12 -5.85
N TRP A 50 -7.10 -13.24 -5.51
CA TRP A 50 -7.62 -14.57 -5.85
C TRP A 50 -8.96 -14.89 -5.16
N THR A 51 -9.16 -14.39 -3.94
CA THR A 51 -10.35 -14.67 -3.12
C THR A 51 -11.43 -13.59 -3.17
N ARG A 52 -11.21 -12.48 -3.88
CA ARG A 52 -12.11 -11.30 -3.93
C ARG A 52 -13.55 -11.57 -4.38
N ARG A 53 -13.80 -12.69 -5.08
CA ARG A 53 -15.13 -13.07 -5.59
C ARG A 53 -15.82 -14.09 -4.68
N ALA A 54 -15.47 -14.11 -3.39
CA ALA A 54 -16.12 -15.01 -2.44
C ALA A 54 -17.58 -14.59 -2.18
N ASP A 55 -17.80 -13.27 -2.09
CA ASP A 55 -19.11 -12.63 -1.90
C ASP A 55 -19.03 -11.16 -2.35
N GLU A 56 -20.16 -10.44 -2.26
CA GLU A 56 -20.23 -9.01 -2.62
C GLU A 56 -19.37 -8.13 -1.70
N PHE A 57 -19.32 -8.47 -0.41
CA PHE A 57 -18.58 -7.71 0.60
C PHE A 57 -17.05 -7.74 0.36
N THR A 58 -16.48 -8.92 0.12
CA THR A 58 -15.04 -9.10 -0.20
C THR A 58 -14.67 -8.43 -1.52
N ASN A 59 -15.56 -8.44 -2.51
CA ASN A 59 -15.35 -7.72 -3.77
C ASN A 59 -15.37 -6.20 -3.55
N SER A 60 -16.31 -5.72 -2.73
CA SER A 60 -16.44 -4.33 -2.33
C SER A 60 -15.20 -3.83 -1.57
N LEU A 61 -14.67 -4.63 -0.63
CA LEU A 61 -13.43 -4.36 0.10
C LEU A 61 -12.22 -4.27 -0.84
N TRP A 62 -12.08 -5.23 -1.75
CA TRP A 62 -10.99 -5.24 -2.73
C TRP A 62 -11.01 -3.98 -3.59
N ASN A 63 -12.20 -3.59 -4.11
CA ASN A 63 -12.33 -2.41 -4.95
C ASN A 63 -12.01 -1.12 -4.17
N ALA A 64 -12.42 -1.00 -2.92
CA ALA A 64 -12.06 0.15 -2.09
C ALA A 64 -10.54 0.30 -1.93
N GLY A 65 -9.85 -0.80 -1.60
CA GLY A 65 -8.39 -0.80 -1.54
C GLY A 65 -7.76 -0.45 -2.89
N ALA A 66 -8.19 -1.09 -3.97
CA ALA A 66 -7.65 -0.85 -5.32
C ALA A 66 -7.85 0.59 -5.80
N SER A 67 -9.02 1.20 -5.54
CA SER A 67 -9.31 2.59 -5.89
C SER A 67 -8.42 3.58 -5.15
N VAL A 68 -8.21 3.38 -3.85
CA VAL A 68 -7.32 4.24 -3.06
C VAL A 68 -5.88 4.09 -3.53
N ALA A 69 -5.41 2.86 -3.76
CA ALA A 69 -4.07 2.60 -4.29
C ALA A 69 -3.82 3.26 -5.66
N PHE A 70 -4.79 3.14 -6.57
CA PHE A 70 -4.74 3.77 -7.88
C PHE A 70 -4.73 5.30 -7.78
N GLY A 71 -5.60 5.87 -6.95
CA GLY A 71 -5.62 7.32 -6.68
C GLY A 71 -4.29 7.81 -6.11
N THR A 72 -3.71 7.08 -5.16
CA THR A 72 -2.37 7.39 -4.63
C THR A 72 -1.30 7.31 -5.70
N MET A 73 -1.34 6.30 -6.57
CA MET A 73 -0.39 6.20 -7.68
C MET A 73 -0.51 7.38 -8.65
N LEU A 74 -1.73 7.79 -9.00
CA LEU A 74 -2.00 8.96 -9.84
C LEU A 74 -1.57 10.28 -9.20
N LEU A 75 -1.57 10.38 -7.88
CA LEU A 75 -1.09 11.57 -7.17
C LEU A 75 0.42 11.55 -6.99
N ALA A 76 0.99 10.43 -6.56
CA ALA A 76 2.41 10.33 -6.26
C ALA A 76 3.27 10.33 -7.52
N PHE A 77 2.84 9.67 -8.60
CA PHE A 77 3.64 9.53 -9.81
C PHE A 77 3.93 10.86 -10.53
N PRO A 78 2.93 11.71 -10.84
CA PRO A 78 3.18 13.05 -11.36
C PRO A 78 3.40 14.10 -10.25
N GLY A 79 2.80 13.92 -9.07
CA GLY A 79 2.82 14.94 -8.02
C GLY A 79 4.14 15.05 -7.28
N LEU A 80 4.84 13.93 -7.04
CA LEU A 80 6.18 14.00 -6.41
C LEU A 80 7.18 14.72 -7.32
N PRO A 81 7.34 14.36 -8.62
CA PRO A 81 8.21 15.11 -9.52
C PRO A 81 7.80 16.58 -9.68
N ALA A 82 6.51 16.88 -9.73
CA ALA A 82 6.02 18.26 -9.82
C ALA A 82 6.38 19.08 -8.56
N ALA A 83 6.23 18.48 -7.37
CA ALA A 83 6.60 19.12 -6.11
C ALA A 83 8.11 19.36 -6.01
N GLU A 84 8.93 18.39 -6.40
CA GLU A 84 10.38 18.55 -6.48
C GLU A 84 10.77 19.66 -7.46
N GLY A 85 10.24 19.64 -8.68
CA GLY A 85 10.53 20.66 -9.70
C GLY A 85 10.13 22.07 -9.28
N PHE A 86 9.01 22.22 -8.57
CA PHE A 86 8.60 23.50 -8.00
C PHE A 86 9.55 23.98 -6.91
N PHE A 87 9.95 23.10 -5.99
CA PHE A 87 10.88 23.43 -4.90
C PHE A 87 12.28 23.77 -5.42
N ALA A 88 12.79 23.02 -6.40
CA ALA A 88 14.04 23.30 -7.09
C ALA A 88 13.99 24.68 -7.77
N GLY A 89 12.89 25.00 -8.44
CA GLY A 89 12.67 26.32 -9.05
C GLY A 89 12.67 27.49 -8.06
N LEU A 90 12.18 27.29 -6.84
CA LEU A 90 12.18 28.31 -5.78
C LEU A 90 13.53 28.47 -5.09
N THR A 91 14.29 27.38 -4.93
CA THR A 91 15.54 27.36 -4.15
C THR A 91 16.79 27.55 -5.03
N GLY A 92 16.65 27.49 -6.35
CA GLY A 92 17.78 27.50 -7.29
C GLY A 92 18.67 26.27 -7.17
N ASN A 93 18.20 25.23 -6.47
CA ASN A 93 18.93 23.99 -6.28
C ASN A 93 18.52 23.01 -7.39
N GLU A 94 19.39 22.85 -8.39
CA GLU A 94 19.21 21.90 -9.51
C GLU A 94 19.78 20.51 -9.17
N SER A 95 19.88 20.14 -7.89
CA SER A 95 20.22 18.75 -7.54
C SER A 95 19.18 17.82 -8.15
N GLY A 96 19.63 16.65 -8.62
CA GLY A 96 18.78 15.67 -9.30
C GLY A 96 17.61 15.18 -8.42
N GLN A 97 16.89 14.17 -8.92
CA GLN A 97 15.72 13.64 -8.24
C GLN A 97 16.08 13.09 -6.84
N ASP A 98 15.68 13.81 -5.79
CA ASP A 98 16.02 13.46 -4.40
C ASP A 98 15.07 12.39 -3.85
N ILE A 99 13.86 12.27 -4.40
CA ILE A 99 12.86 11.30 -4.00
C ILE A 99 13.05 10.01 -4.82
N PRO A 100 13.37 8.88 -4.17
CA PRO A 100 13.55 7.61 -4.87
C PRO A 100 12.24 7.13 -5.50
N ALA A 101 12.25 6.80 -6.79
CA ALA A 101 11.07 6.26 -7.50
C ALA A 101 10.51 4.97 -6.85
N ALA A 102 11.36 4.22 -6.13
CA ALA A 102 10.98 3.02 -5.38
C ALA A 102 9.94 3.29 -4.27
N ILE A 103 9.75 4.56 -3.84
CA ILE A 103 8.76 4.90 -2.82
C ILE A 103 7.33 4.82 -3.34
N ILE A 104 7.11 5.03 -4.65
CA ILE A 104 5.75 5.09 -5.23
C ILE A 104 5.01 3.75 -5.09
N PRO A 105 5.60 2.58 -5.45
CA PRO A 105 4.96 1.28 -5.20
C PRO A 105 4.68 1.03 -3.71
N VAL A 106 5.57 1.45 -2.81
CA VAL A 106 5.39 1.28 -1.37
C VAL A 106 4.19 2.08 -0.87
N LEU A 107 4.07 3.35 -1.31
CA LEU A 107 2.91 4.19 -1.01
C LEU A 107 1.61 3.61 -1.57
N ALA A 108 1.64 3.05 -2.78
CA ALA A 108 0.48 2.40 -3.38
C ALA A 108 0.02 1.15 -2.59
N ILE A 109 0.97 0.32 -2.10
CA ILE A 109 0.65 -0.83 -1.25
C ILE A 109 0.07 -0.35 0.09
N ALA A 110 0.68 0.64 0.74
CA ALA A 110 0.15 1.20 1.98
C ALA A 110 -1.27 1.75 1.78
N ALA A 111 -1.48 2.53 0.71
CA ALA A 111 -2.76 3.08 0.31
C ALA A 111 -3.81 2.00 0.04
N PHE A 112 -3.44 0.89 -0.60
CA PHE A 112 -4.31 -0.27 -0.81
C PHE A 112 -4.87 -0.78 0.52
N TYR A 113 -4.00 -1.05 1.48
CA TYR A 113 -4.42 -1.56 2.78
C TYR A 113 -5.20 -0.51 3.59
N ILE A 114 -4.84 0.77 3.49
CA ILE A 114 -5.62 1.86 4.10
C ILE A 114 -7.04 1.89 3.55
N GLY A 115 -7.22 1.88 2.22
CA GLY A 115 -8.54 1.89 1.60
C GLY A 115 -9.38 0.67 1.97
N LEU A 116 -8.73 -0.50 2.00
CA LEU A 116 -9.37 -1.75 2.41
C LEU A 116 -9.85 -1.68 3.87
N PHE A 117 -8.97 -1.31 4.82
CA PHE A 117 -9.31 -1.26 6.24
C PHE A 117 -10.24 -0.09 6.59
N ALA A 118 -10.12 1.04 5.91
CA ALA A 118 -11.07 2.14 6.05
C ALA A 118 -12.48 1.66 5.70
N LYS A 119 -12.65 0.93 4.59
CA LYS A 119 -13.96 0.35 4.25
C LYS A 119 -14.41 -0.70 5.28
N LEU A 120 -13.49 -1.53 5.76
CA LEU A 120 -13.78 -2.53 6.79
C LEU A 120 -14.28 -1.91 8.11
N LEU A 121 -13.75 -0.75 8.50
CA LEU A 121 -14.13 -0.02 9.71
C LEU A 121 -15.43 0.81 9.53
N LEU A 122 -15.67 1.34 8.33
CA LEU A 122 -16.81 2.21 8.05
C LEU A 122 -18.10 1.43 7.72
N GLY A 123 -17.97 0.18 7.27
CA GLY A 123 -19.10 -0.67 6.86
C GLY A 123 -19.74 -0.23 5.53
N ASP A 124 -20.69 -1.02 5.02
CA ASP A 124 -21.52 -0.67 3.87
C ASP A 124 -22.60 0.34 4.27
N ARG A 125 -22.22 1.61 4.45
CA ARG A 125 -23.19 2.72 4.45
C ARG A 125 -23.50 3.17 3.04
#